data_AF-A0A821YJ12-F1
#
_entry.id   AF-A0A821YJ12-F1
#
_cell.length_a   1.000
_cell.length_b   1.000
_cell.length_c   1.000
_cell.angle_alpha   90.00
_cell.angle_beta   90.00
_cell.angle_gamma   90.00
#
_symmetry.space_group_name_H-M   'P 1'
#
loop_
_entity.id
_entity.type
_entity.pdbx_description
1 polymer ?
#
loop_
_entity_poly.entity_id
_entity_poly.type
_entity_poly.pdbx_seq_one_letter_code
_entity_poly.pdbx_strand_id
1 'polypeptide(L)'
;MCLDLIFWFVRILNLFAAFQKLGPKLIMIFNTMKDLFFFVCFILIFLLAFSIASWSLITTHDQVDWYYNSNGSLFNVTVSGQGSNLWTWYIIRHVINYGVWKIFGQVESFSQDRIDAYSNVAFILDILFVAIANVLLLSVLVALFNVTIQYVEEQSNQIWGYQRYLLVTEYSVKSPLPPPFHTVPNLYHIVRYSDEMRRKKEIAGDYWWYTLKHEKENQIAAALQNIEQNQD
;
A
#
# COMPACT_ATOMS: atom_id res chain seq x y z
N MET A 1 -1.64 -11.04 -11.97
CA MET A 1 -3.05 -11.20 -11.56
C MET A 1 -3.25 -10.97 -10.06
N CYS A 2 -2.77 -11.82 -9.14
CA CYS A 2 -2.96 -11.58 -7.69
C CYS A 2 -2.20 -10.34 -7.16
N LEU A 3 -0.97 -10.10 -7.61
CA LEU A 3 -0.22 -8.90 -7.24
C LEU A 3 -0.88 -7.63 -7.79
N ASP A 4 -1.41 -7.67 -9.00
CA ASP A 4 -2.15 -6.56 -9.60
C ASP A 4 -3.40 -6.21 -8.79
N LEU A 5 -4.10 -7.22 -8.28
CA LEU A 5 -5.25 -7.05 -7.41
C LEU A 5 -4.88 -6.38 -6.09
N ILE A 6 -3.73 -6.75 -5.49
CA ILE A 6 -3.19 -6.09 -4.28
C ILE A 6 -2.88 -4.61 -4.57
N PHE A 7 -2.22 -4.31 -5.68
CA PHE A 7 -1.96 -2.92 -6.08
C PHE A 7 -3.24 -2.12 -6.32
N TRP A 8 -4.27 -2.78 -6.88
CA TRP A 8 -5.57 -2.16 -7.08
C TRP A 8 -6.27 -1.84 -5.74
N PHE A 9 -6.19 -2.74 -4.76
CA PHE A 9 -6.68 -2.49 -3.39
C PHE A 9 -5.95 -1.33 -2.71
N VAL A 10 -4.62 -1.24 -2.83
CA VAL A 10 -3.86 -0.09 -2.30
C VAL A 10 -4.30 1.22 -2.95
N ARG A 11 -4.58 1.21 -4.27
CA ARG A 11 -5.12 2.38 -4.98
C ARG A 11 -6.52 2.76 -4.51
N ILE A 12 -7.41 1.79 -4.30
CA ILE A 12 -8.75 2.04 -3.72
C ILE A 12 -8.61 2.65 -2.33
N LEU A 13 -7.67 2.17 -1.53
CA LEU A 13 -7.45 2.67 -0.18
C LEU A 13 -6.94 4.13 -0.18
N ASN A 14 -6.09 4.49 -1.14
CA ASN A 14 -5.71 5.89 -1.40
C ASN A 14 -6.90 6.74 -1.87
N LEU A 15 -7.84 6.16 -2.62
CA LEU A 15 -9.08 6.84 -3.00
C LEU A 15 -10.02 7.02 -1.79
N PHE A 16 -10.06 6.06 -0.87
CA PHE A 16 -10.73 6.23 0.42
C PHE A 16 -10.07 7.32 1.28
N ALA A 17 -8.75 7.45 1.18
CA ALA A 17 -8.01 8.54 1.80
C ALA A 17 -8.38 9.93 1.26
N ALA A 18 -8.98 10.00 0.06
CA ALA A 18 -9.43 11.26 -0.56
C ALA A 18 -10.86 11.65 -0.14
N PHE A 19 -11.64 10.78 0.51
CA PHE A 19 -12.98 11.17 1.00
C PHE A 19 -12.88 12.05 2.24
N GLN A 20 -13.57 13.18 2.24
CA GLN A 20 -13.55 14.20 3.31
C GLN A 20 -13.81 13.67 4.73
N LYS A 21 -14.57 12.57 4.87
CA LYS A 21 -14.93 11.98 6.17
C LYS A 21 -14.00 10.86 6.65
N LEU A 22 -13.30 10.20 5.72
CA LEU A 22 -12.50 8.99 5.97
C LEU A 22 -10.99 9.25 5.84
N GLY A 23 -10.59 10.18 4.98
CA GLY A 23 -9.20 10.53 4.70
C GLY A 23 -8.37 10.97 5.90
N PRO A 24 -8.80 12.02 6.63
CA PRO A 24 -8.24 12.45 7.90
C PRO A 24 -7.89 11.32 8.87
N LYS A 25 -8.84 10.41 9.08
CA LYS A 25 -8.70 9.28 10.00
C LYS A 25 -7.74 8.21 9.47
N LEU A 26 -7.77 7.95 8.17
CA LEU A 26 -6.92 6.96 7.52
C LEU A 26 -5.44 7.40 7.50
N ILE A 27 -5.18 8.65 7.11
CA ILE A 27 -3.84 9.24 7.02
C ILE A 27 -3.15 9.26 8.39
N MET A 28 -3.94 9.48 9.43
CA MET A 28 -3.48 9.47 10.80
C MET A 28 -3.19 8.06 11.33
N ILE A 29 -4.06 7.08 11.04
CA ILE A 29 -3.77 5.66 11.31
C ILE A 29 -2.45 5.28 10.63
N PHE A 30 -2.23 5.67 9.37
CA PHE A 30 -0.97 5.40 8.66
C PHE A 30 0.25 6.03 9.32
N ASN A 31 0.14 7.25 9.83
CA ASN A 31 1.25 7.89 10.52
C ASN A 31 1.63 7.10 11.77
N THR A 32 0.64 6.57 12.50
CA THR A 32 0.88 5.76 13.71
C THR A 32 1.21 4.29 13.42
N MET A 33 0.93 3.79 12.21
CA MET A 33 1.39 2.46 11.79
C MET A 33 2.93 2.36 11.77
N LYS A 34 3.64 3.49 11.64
CA LYS A 34 5.11 3.51 11.78
C LYS A 34 5.57 3.24 13.22
N ASP A 35 4.85 3.74 14.21
CA ASP A 35 5.17 3.48 15.63
C ASP A 35 4.80 2.04 16.00
N LEU A 36 3.69 1.54 15.44
CA LEU A 36 3.26 0.15 15.55
C LEU A 36 4.22 -0.84 14.86
N PHE A 37 4.95 -0.41 13.83
CA PHE A 37 5.95 -1.25 13.16
C PHE A 37 7.06 -1.68 14.13
N PHE A 38 7.56 -0.77 14.97
CA PHE A 38 8.54 -1.11 16.01
C PHE A 38 8.00 -2.13 17.00
N PHE A 39 6.71 -2.05 17.30
CA PHE A 39 6.04 -3.00 18.17
C PHE A 39 5.86 -4.39 17.52
N VAL A 40 5.50 -4.46 16.24
CA VAL A 40 5.48 -5.73 15.49
C VAL A 40 6.86 -6.38 15.47
N CYS A 41 7.94 -5.60 15.35
CA CYS A 41 9.30 -6.11 15.48
C CYS A 41 9.57 -6.76 16.85
N PHE A 42 9.04 -6.20 17.95
CA PHE A 42 9.15 -6.80 19.28
C PHE A 42 8.42 -8.15 19.36
N ILE A 43 7.21 -8.24 18.79
CA ILE A 43 6.46 -9.50 18.70
C ILE A 43 7.24 -10.53 17.88
N LEU A 44 7.84 -10.14 16.76
CA LEU A 44 8.66 -11.04 15.94
C LEU A 44 9.86 -11.59 16.72
N ILE A 45 10.53 -10.76 17.52
CA ILE A 45 11.64 -11.21 18.36
C ILE A 45 11.15 -12.24 19.40
N PHE A 46 10.05 -11.95 20.09
CA PHE A 46 9.47 -12.88 21.05
C PHE A 46 9.05 -14.19 20.38
N LEU A 47 8.39 -14.11 19.21
CA LEU A 47 7.96 -15.26 18.44
C LEU A 47 9.14 -16.11 17.97
N LEU A 48 10.25 -15.49 17.56
CA LEU A 48 11.47 -16.20 17.20
C LEU A 48 12.07 -16.94 18.40
N ALA A 49 12.13 -16.30 19.57
CA ALA A 49 12.62 -16.95 20.79
C ALA A 49 11.77 -18.16 21.18
N PHE A 50 10.44 -18.00 21.14
CA PHE A 50 9.47 -19.08 21.37
C PHE A 50 9.59 -20.21 20.34
N SER A 51 9.73 -19.86 19.06
CA SER A 51 9.90 -20.82 17.96
C SER A 51 11.14 -21.69 18.16
N ILE A 52 12.26 -21.08 18.53
CA ILE A 52 13.52 -21.78 18.78
C ILE A 52 13.39 -22.71 20.00
N ALA A 53 12.79 -22.23 21.09
CA ALA A 53 12.58 -23.03 22.29
C ALA A 53 11.67 -24.24 22.02
N SER A 54 10.56 -24.03 21.31
CA SER A 54 9.59 -25.08 20.98
C SER A 54 10.16 -26.11 19.99
N TRP A 55 10.95 -25.66 19.01
CA TRP A 55 11.66 -26.55 18.09
C TRP A 55 12.70 -27.40 18.81
N SER A 56 13.43 -26.79 19.75
CA SER A 56 14.44 -27.47 20.57
C SER A 56 13.84 -28.59 21.42
N LEU A 57 12.68 -28.35 22.04
CA LEU A 57 11.99 -29.34 22.88
C LEU A 57 11.55 -30.60 22.14
N ILE A 58 11.35 -30.51 20.83
CA ILE A 58 10.82 -31.62 20.00
C ILE A 58 11.93 -32.30 19.20
N THR A 59 12.94 -31.54 18.79
CA THR A 59 14.09 -32.07 18.03
C THR A 59 14.93 -33.05 18.85
N THR A 60 14.89 -32.98 20.18
CA THR A 60 15.61 -33.90 21.07
C THR A 60 15.12 -35.35 20.97
N HIS A 61 13.96 -35.61 20.37
CA HIS A 61 13.38 -36.94 20.34
C HIS A 61 13.74 -37.75 19.07
N ASP A 62 13.83 -37.15 17.88
CA ASP A 62 13.73 -37.94 16.63
C ASP A 62 14.90 -37.87 15.62
N GLN A 63 15.92 -37.00 15.74
CA GLN A 63 16.85 -36.79 14.60
C GLN A 63 18.32 -36.43 14.91
N VAL A 64 18.78 -36.35 16.17
CA VAL A 64 20.18 -35.95 16.47
C VAL A 64 21.06 -37.18 16.71
N ASP A 65 21.41 -37.87 15.63
CA ASP A 65 22.48 -38.87 15.65
C ASP A 65 23.83 -38.15 15.66
N TRP A 66 24.50 -38.13 16.81
CA TRP A 66 25.87 -37.62 16.94
C TRP A 66 26.84 -38.59 16.25
N TYR A 67 27.17 -38.37 14.98
CA TYR A 67 28.21 -39.16 14.34
C TYR A 67 29.59 -38.70 14.84
N TYR A 68 30.23 -39.47 15.72
CA TYR A 68 31.64 -39.27 16.06
C TYR A 68 32.51 -39.56 14.84
N ASN A 69 33.02 -38.52 14.20
CA ASN A 69 34.07 -38.68 13.20
C ASN A 69 35.38 -39.07 13.92
N SER A 70 36.11 -40.04 13.38
CA SER A 70 37.41 -40.55 13.90
C SER A 70 38.51 -39.47 14.01
N ASN A 71 38.22 -38.24 13.58
CA ASN A 71 39.16 -37.13 13.48
C ASN A 71 38.94 -36.05 14.56
N GLY A 72 38.08 -36.29 15.55
CA GLY A 72 37.97 -35.43 16.74
C GLY A 72 37.23 -34.10 16.55
N SER A 73 36.54 -33.86 15.43
CA SER A 73 35.65 -32.70 15.28
C SER A 73 34.23 -33.06 15.74
N LEU A 74 33.79 -32.46 16.83
CA LEU A 74 32.50 -32.71 17.52
C LEU A 74 31.27 -32.08 16.82
N PHE A 75 31.42 -31.53 15.62
CA PHE A 75 30.45 -30.59 15.07
C PHE A 75 30.13 -30.87 13.60
N ASN A 76 29.57 -32.04 13.32
CA ASN A 76 28.89 -32.26 12.05
C ASN A 76 27.53 -32.90 12.33
N VAL A 77 26.56 -32.06 12.71
CA VAL A 77 25.15 -32.45 12.82
C VAL A 77 24.57 -32.39 11.42
N THR A 78 24.56 -33.53 10.72
CA THR A 78 23.89 -33.65 9.42
C THR A 78 22.43 -34.00 9.66
N VAL A 79 21.53 -33.04 9.45
CA VAL A 79 20.10 -33.35 9.32
C VAL A 79 19.94 -34.26 8.11
N SER A 80 19.32 -35.41 8.31
CA SER A 80 19.23 -36.45 7.29
C SER A 80 18.59 -35.90 6.00
N GLY A 81 19.33 -35.93 4.89
CA GLY A 81 18.76 -35.73 3.54
C GLY A 81 19.04 -34.45 2.76
N GLN A 82 19.85 -33.48 3.23
CA GLN A 82 20.08 -32.23 2.44
C GLN A 82 21.54 -31.74 2.42
N GLY A 83 22.00 -31.28 1.25
CA GLY A 83 23.35 -30.77 1.01
C GLY A 83 23.75 -29.57 1.89
N SER A 84 25.05 -29.45 2.15
CA SER A 84 25.66 -28.55 3.15
C SER A 84 25.41 -27.05 2.95
N ASN A 85 24.99 -26.61 1.78
CA ASN A 85 24.85 -25.19 1.40
C ASN A 85 23.47 -24.57 1.70
N LEU A 86 22.45 -25.36 2.06
CA LEU A 86 21.08 -24.87 2.31
C LEU A 86 20.54 -25.23 3.70
N TRP A 87 21.37 -25.84 4.55
CA TRP A 87 20.97 -26.33 5.86
C TRP A 87 20.47 -25.22 6.80
N THR A 88 21.16 -24.08 6.83
CA THR A 88 20.77 -22.93 7.67
C THR A 88 19.42 -22.36 7.28
N TRP A 89 19.15 -22.23 5.98
CA TRP A 89 17.86 -21.73 5.49
C TRP A 89 16.72 -22.72 5.78
N TYR A 90 17.00 -24.01 5.65
CA TYR A 90 16.06 -25.07 5.98
C TYR A 90 15.63 -24.99 7.45
N ILE A 91 16.59 -24.95 8.38
CA ILE A 91 16.29 -24.86 9.82
C ILE A 91 15.50 -23.60 10.14
N ILE A 92 15.94 -22.44 9.65
CA ILE A 92 15.25 -21.17 9.89
C ILE A 92 13.80 -21.23 9.42
N ARG A 93 13.56 -21.76 8.22
CA ARG A 93 12.20 -21.92 7.69
C ARG A 93 11.37 -22.86 8.56
N HIS A 94 11.93 -23.99 9.00
CA HIS A 94 11.20 -24.97 9.82
C HIS A 94 10.87 -24.40 11.20
N VAL A 95 11.84 -23.80 11.89
CA VAL A 95 11.65 -23.17 13.19
C VAL A 95 10.57 -22.09 13.14
N ILE A 96 10.65 -21.17 12.16
CA ILE A 96 9.67 -20.08 12.01
C ILE A 96 8.30 -20.64 11.68
N ASN A 97 8.20 -21.52 10.69
CA ASN A 97 6.93 -22.09 10.27
C ASN A 97 6.27 -22.80 11.45
N TYR A 98 7.03 -23.66 12.14
CA TYR A 98 6.55 -24.42 13.29
C TYR A 98 6.04 -23.53 14.42
N GLY A 99 6.81 -22.52 14.84
CA GLY A 99 6.39 -21.63 15.92
C GLY A 99 5.18 -20.75 15.55
N VAL A 100 5.08 -20.28 14.29
CA VAL A 100 3.93 -19.50 13.82
C VAL A 100 2.65 -20.34 13.83
N TRP A 101 2.64 -21.53 13.20
CA TRP A 101 1.45 -22.38 13.15
C TRP A 101 1.03 -22.87 14.54
N LYS A 102 2.00 -23.15 15.41
CA LYS A 102 1.76 -23.57 16.79
C LYS A 102 1.07 -22.48 17.63
N ILE A 103 1.43 -21.21 17.47
CA ILE A 103 0.76 -20.08 18.15
C ILE A 103 -0.71 -19.99 17.73
N PHE A 104 -1.02 -20.26 16.45
CA PHE A 104 -2.40 -20.27 15.94
C PHE A 104 -3.20 -21.54 16.28
N GLY A 105 -2.65 -22.43 17.10
CA GLY A 105 -3.34 -23.63 17.58
C GLY A 105 -3.26 -24.83 16.63
N GLN A 106 -2.45 -24.75 15.57
CA GLN A 106 -2.19 -25.92 14.74
C GLN A 106 -1.08 -26.75 15.38
N VAL A 107 -1.50 -27.69 16.23
CA VAL A 107 -0.62 -28.69 16.82
C VAL A 107 -0.59 -29.90 15.89
N GLU A 108 0.56 -30.19 15.31
CA GLU A 108 0.73 -31.42 14.53
C GLU A 108 0.46 -32.63 15.42
N SER A 109 -0.33 -33.57 14.90
CA SER A 109 -0.64 -34.83 15.59
C SER A 109 0.64 -35.66 15.65
N PHE A 110 1.22 -35.79 16.85
CA PHE A 110 2.37 -36.67 17.04
C PHE A 110 1.96 -38.09 16.64
N SER A 111 2.65 -38.67 15.66
CA SER A 111 2.42 -40.07 15.30
C SER A 111 2.90 -40.95 16.46
N GLN A 112 2.00 -41.78 16.96
CA GLN A 112 2.10 -42.57 18.18
C GLN A 112 3.05 -43.77 18.03
N ASP A 113 4.25 -43.60 17.46
CA ASP A 113 5.07 -44.76 17.09
C ASP A 113 6.06 -45.21 18.17
N ARG A 114 6.33 -44.44 19.25
CA ARG A 114 6.96 -44.95 20.47
C ARG A 114 6.53 -44.17 21.72
N ILE A 115 5.96 -44.88 22.70
CA ILE A 115 5.51 -44.33 23.98
C ILE A 115 6.68 -44.38 24.97
N ASP A 116 7.54 -43.36 24.94
CA ASP A 116 8.51 -43.12 26.00
C ASP A 116 7.92 -42.13 27.02
N ALA A 117 8.17 -42.37 28.32
CA ALA A 117 7.69 -41.48 29.38
C ALA A 117 8.18 -40.02 29.22
N TYR A 118 9.33 -39.84 28.57
CA TYR A 118 9.90 -38.53 28.24
C TYR A 118 9.08 -37.78 27.17
N SER A 119 8.53 -38.50 26.19
CA SER A 119 7.73 -37.93 25.09
C SER A 119 6.43 -37.31 25.60
N ASN A 120 5.73 -38.01 26.51
CA ASN A 120 4.49 -37.50 27.10
C ASN A 120 4.72 -36.23 27.95
N VAL A 121 5.82 -36.18 28.71
CA VAL A 121 6.15 -35.02 29.53
C VAL A 121 6.53 -33.82 28.65
N ALA A 122 7.31 -34.04 27.59
CA ALA A 122 7.67 -33.00 26.63
C ALA A 122 6.42 -32.41 25.94
N PHE A 123 5.48 -33.27 25.53
CA PHE A 123 4.23 -32.84 24.90
C PHE A 123 3.33 -32.03 25.84
N ILE A 124 3.14 -32.49 27.08
CA ILE A 124 2.34 -31.77 28.09
C ILE A 124 2.97 -30.41 28.41
N LEU A 125 4.30 -30.38 28.57
CA LEU A 125 5.06 -29.17 28.85
C LEU A 125 4.95 -28.17 27.69
N ASP A 126 5.04 -28.65 26.45
CA ASP A 126 4.90 -27.83 25.25
C ASP A 126 3.50 -27.21 25.14
N ILE A 127 2.42 -27.98 25.36
CA ILE A 127 1.05 -27.46 25.38
C ILE A 127 0.88 -26.39 26.47
N LEU A 128 1.35 -26.66 27.68
CA LEU A 128 1.25 -25.72 28.80
C LEU A 128 2.04 -24.44 28.50
N PHE A 129 3.24 -24.57 27.95
CA PHE A 129 4.10 -23.46 27.57
C PHE A 129 3.45 -22.60 26.48
N VAL A 130 2.88 -23.21 25.45
CA VAL A 130 2.12 -22.52 24.39
C VAL A 130 0.92 -21.78 24.96
N ALA A 131 0.15 -22.42 25.85
CA ALA A 131 -1.04 -21.82 26.44
C ALA A 131 -0.68 -20.57 27.27
N ILE A 132 0.35 -20.67 28.12
CA ILE A 132 0.84 -19.55 28.93
C ILE A 132 1.39 -18.45 28.02
N ALA A 133 2.23 -18.80 27.04
CA ALA A 133 2.82 -17.85 26.12
C ALA A 133 1.76 -17.12 25.29
N ASN A 134 0.72 -17.80 24.81
CA ASN A 134 -0.37 -17.19 24.03
C ASN A 134 -1.24 -16.27 24.88
N VAL A 135 -1.56 -16.64 26.12
CA VAL A 135 -2.31 -15.76 27.04
C VAL A 135 -1.48 -14.52 27.37
N LEU A 136 -0.19 -14.68 27.67
CA LEU A 136 0.71 -13.56 27.95
C LEU A 136 0.93 -12.67 26.73
N LEU A 137 1.21 -13.26 25.56
CA LEU A 137 1.42 -12.54 24.31
C LEU A 137 0.16 -11.77 23.92
N LEU A 138 -1.00 -12.41 23.93
CA LEU A 138 -2.26 -11.78 23.54
C LEU A 138 -2.68 -10.69 24.54
N SER A 139 -2.50 -10.92 25.84
CA SER A 139 -2.85 -9.90 26.85
C SER A 139 -1.96 -8.67 26.76
N VAL A 140 -0.65 -8.85 26.57
CA VAL A 140 0.29 -7.73 26.34
C VAL A 140 -0.03 -7.04 25.01
N LEU A 141 -0.32 -7.79 23.96
CA LEU A 141 -0.69 -7.27 22.64
C LEU A 141 -1.94 -6.40 22.70
N VAL A 142 -3.01 -6.89 23.31
CA VAL A 142 -4.26 -6.16 23.46
C VAL A 142 -4.08 -4.93 24.34
N ALA A 143 -3.31 -5.04 25.44
CA ALA A 143 -3.01 -3.89 26.31
C ALA A 143 -2.27 -2.79 25.55
N LEU A 144 -1.27 -3.16 24.75
CA LEU A 144 -0.49 -2.21 23.97
C LEU A 144 -1.29 -1.63 22.80
N PHE A 145 -2.14 -2.41 22.13
CA PHE A 145 -3.08 -1.88 21.15
C PHE A 145 -4.00 -0.83 21.78
N ASN A 146 -4.55 -1.09 22.96
CA ASN A 146 -5.40 -0.13 23.65
C ASN A 146 -4.64 1.17 23.97
N VAL A 147 -3.40 1.08 24.45
CA VAL A 147 -2.54 2.25 24.70
C VAL A 147 -2.25 3.02 23.41
N THR A 148 -1.88 2.33 22.33
CA THR A 148 -1.62 2.96 21.04
C THR A 148 -2.89 3.58 20.45
N ILE A 149 -4.04 2.90 20.54
CA ILE A 149 -5.33 3.45 20.07
C ILE A 149 -5.70 4.70 20.85
N GLN A 150 -5.54 4.71 22.17
CA GLN A 150 -5.78 5.89 23.00
C GLN A 150 -4.84 7.05 22.61
N TYR A 151 -3.54 6.77 22.49
CA TYR A 151 -2.56 7.74 22.04
C TYR A 151 -2.90 8.32 20.65
N VAL A 152 -3.32 7.46 19.72
CA VAL A 152 -3.78 7.85 18.38
C VAL A 152 -5.01 8.72 18.46
N GLU A 153 -6.01 8.34 19.26
CA GLU A 153 -7.27 9.07 19.41
C GLU A 153 -7.05 10.46 20.01
N GLU A 154 -6.14 10.60 20.98
CA GLU A 154 -5.76 11.87 21.57
C GLU A 154 -5.11 12.82 20.56
N GLN A 155 -4.15 12.33 19.77
CA GLN A 155 -3.53 13.10 18.68
C GLN A 155 -4.52 13.35 17.53
N SER A 156 -5.46 12.42 17.34
CA SER A 156 -6.43 12.44 16.26
C SER A 156 -7.36 13.62 16.34
N ASN A 157 -7.91 13.86 17.53
CA ASN A 157 -8.95 14.85 17.72
C ASN A 157 -8.48 16.27 17.36
N GLN A 158 -7.21 16.58 17.61
CA GLN A 158 -6.60 17.88 17.26
C GLN A 158 -6.37 18.01 15.76
N ILE A 159 -5.78 16.99 15.13
CA ILE A 159 -5.53 16.96 13.68
C ILE A 159 -6.85 16.97 12.90
N TRP A 160 -7.86 16.22 13.36
CA TRP A 160 -9.19 16.21 12.79
C TRP A 160 -9.86 17.58 12.91
N GLY A 161 -9.73 18.27 14.04
CA GLY A 161 -10.21 19.63 14.22
C GLY A 161 -9.61 20.61 13.21
N TYR A 162 -8.29 20.55 13.02
CA TYR A 162 -7.57 21.38 12.05
C TYR A 162 -7.93 21.05 10.59
N GLN A 163 -7.99 19.76 10.25
CA GLN A 163 -8.38 19.31 8.91
C GLN A 163 -9.84 19.64 8.60
N ARG A 164 -10.75 19.53 9.58
CA ARG A 164 -12.15 19.95 9.43
C ARG A 164 -12.24 21.45 9.19
N TYR A 165 -11.45 22.25 9.92
CA TYR A 165 -11.39 23.69 9.68
C TYR A 165 -10.92 23.99 8.25
N LEU A 166 -9.82 23.39 7.80
CA LEU A 166 -9.31 23.56 6.44
C LEU A 166 -10.31 23.12 5.36
N LEU A 167 -11.01 22.02 5.56
CA LEU A 167 -12.05 21.56 4.63
C LEU A 167 -13.22 22.54 4.57
N VAL A 168 -13.66 23.06 5.71
CA VAL A 168 -14.77 24.04 5.75
C VAL A 168 -14.37 25.34 5.07
N THR A 169 -13.15 25.83 5.29
CA THR A 169 -12.67 27.05 4.62
C THR A 169 -12.48 26.83 3.13
N GLU A 170 -11.92 25.70 2.70
CA GLU A 170 -11.71 25.39 1.28
C GLU A 170 -13.04 25.17 0.53
N TYR A 171 -14.03 24.51 1.16
CA TYR A 171 -15.36 24.32 0.58
C TYR A 171 -16.23 25.57 0.60
N SER A 172 -15.95 26.54 1.48
CA SER A 172 -16.68 27.81 1.48
C SER A 172 -16.44 28.65 0.22
N VAL A 173 -15.34 28.40 -0.51
CA VAL A 173 -14.92 29.19 -1.68
C VAL A 173 -15.01 28.40 -3.00
N LYS A 174 -15.18 27.06 -2.95
CA LYS A 174 -15.27 26.21 -4.15
C LYS A 174 -16.72 25.92 -4.58
N SER A 175 -16.94 25.85 -5.90
CA SER A 175 -18.23 25.46 -6.49
C SER A 175 -18.63 24.02 -6.09
N PRO A 176 -19.93 23.75 -5.87
CA PRO A 176 -20.46 22.55 -5.18
C PRO A 176 -20.41 21.23 -5.97
N LEU A 177 -19.67 21.13 -7.07
CA LEU A 177 -19.71 19.93 -7.92
C LEU A 177 -18.64 18.89 -7.53
N PRO A 178 -19.03 17.62 -7.32
CA PRO A 178 -18.09 16.57 -6.99
C PRO A 178 -17.15 16.26 -8.18
N PRO A 179 -15.95 15.69 -7.91
CA PRO A 179 -14.90 15.41 -8.90
C PRO A 179 -15.34 14.78 -10.23
N PRO A 180 -16.36 13.88 -10.31
CA PRO A 180 -16.83 13.36 -11.60
C PRO A 180 -17.41 14.41 -12.57
N PHE A 181 -17.80 15.59 -12.09
CA PHE A 181 -18.37 16.66 -12.94
C PHE A 181 -17.42 17.83 -13.21
N HIS A 182 -16.12 17.71 -12.90
CA HIS A 182 -15.10 18.73 -13.24
C HIS A 182 -14.88 18.88 -14.76
N THR A 183 -15.33 17.91 -15.56
CA THR A 183 -15.25 17.98 -17.03
C THR A 183 -16.25 18.95 -17.64
N VAL A 184 -17.36 19.27 -16.95
CA VAL A 184 -18.38 20.20 -17.46
C VAL A 184 -17.86 21.63 -17.56
N PRO A 185 -17.17 22.19 -16.53
CA PRO A 185 -16.49 23.48 -16.65
C PRO A 185 -15.44 23.50 -17.78
N ASN A 186 -14.61 22.46 -17.88
CA ASN A 186 -13.59 22.38 -18.93
C ASN A 186 -14.22 22.32 -20.33
N LEU A 187 -15.31 21.56 -20.49
CA LEU A 187 -16.06 21.48 -21.73
C LEU A 187 -16.69 22.84 -22.09
N TYR A 188 -17.27 23.55 -21.12
CA TYR A 188 -17.82 24.90 -21.33
C TYR A 188 -16.75 25.88 -21.80
N HIS A 189 -15.56 25.86 -21.20
CA HIS A 189 -14.44 26.70 -21.63
C HIS A 189 -13.95 26.36 -23.03
N ILE A 190 -13.84 25.08 -23.37
CA ILE A 190 -13.41 24.62 -24.71
C ILE A 190 -14.42 25.02 -25.78
N VAL A 191 -15.73 24.83 -25.52
CA VAL A 191 -16.80 25.21 -26.45
C VAL A 191 -16.78 26.71 -26.69
N ARG A 192 -16.74 27.52 -25.63
CA ARG A 192 -16.69 28.98 -25.75
C ARG A 192 -15.45 29.47 -26.51
N TYR A 193 -14.29 28.88 -26.24
CA TYR A 193 -13.05 29.20 -26.95
C TYR A 193 -13.13 28.81 -28.43
N SER A 194 -13.74 27.67 -28.75
CA SER A 194 -13.92 27.21 -30.12
C SER A 194 -14.87 28.11 -30.93
N ASP A 195 -15.94 28.60 -30.30
CA ASP A 195 -16.89 29.53 -30.92
C ASP A 195 -16.24 30.89 -31.19
N GLU A 196 -15.44 31.39 -30.25
CA GLU A 196 -14.73 32.66 -30.42
C GLU A 196 -13.68 32.60 -31.54
N MET A 197 -12.97 31.47 -31.67
CA MET A 197 -12.03 31.23 -32.77
C MET A 197 -12.75 31.13 -34.12
N ARG A 198 -13.95 30.55 -34.15
CA ARG A 198 -14.76 30.45 -35.37
C ARG A 198 -15.23 31.83 -35.83
N ARG A 199 -15.70 32.66 -34.91
CA ARG A 199 -16.14 34.03 -35.17
C ARG A 199 -15.00 34.93 -35.68
N LYS A 200 -13.78 34.77 -35.14
CA LYS A 200 -12.60 35.50 -35.62
C LYS A 200 -12.21 35.12 -37.06
N LYS A 201 -12.38 33.86 -37.44
CA LYS A 201 -12.13 33.40 -38.82
C LYS A 201 -13.15 33.94 -39.82
N GLU A 202 -14.43 33.99 -39.44
CA GLU A 202 -15.48 34.59 -40.28
C GLU A 202 -15.22 36.08 -40.52
N ILE A 203 -14.95 36.84 -39.45
CA ILE A 203 -14.63 38.26 -39.56
C ILE A 203 -13.37 38.49 -40.41
N ALA A 204 -12.29 37.73 -40.19
CA ALA A 204 -11.07 37.86 -40.97
C ALA A 204 -11.28 37.51 -42.46
N GLY A 205 -12.14 36.53 -42.75
CA GLY A 205 -12.53 36.19 -44.12
C GLY A 205 -13.28 37.35 -44.79
N ASP A 206 -14.27 37.91 -44.10
CA ASP A 206 -15.05 39.04 -44.62
C ASP A 206 -14.14 40.25 -44.92
N TYR A 207 -13.26 40.62 -43.99
CA TYR A 207 -12.30 41.71 -44.21
C TYR A 207 -11.41 41.48 -45.43
N TRP A 208 -10.92 40.26 -45.64
CA TRP A 208 -10.07 39.92 -46.78
C TRP A 208 -10.82 40.04 -48.13
N TRP A 209 -12.10 39.66 -48.17
CA TRP A 209 -12.94 39.84 -49.35
C TRP A 209 -13.24 41.32 -49.66
N TYR A 210 -13.47 42.15 -48.63
CA TYR A 210 -13.67 43.60 -48.81
C TYR A 210 -12.43 44.29 -49.36
N THR A 211 -11.23 43.97 -48.85
CA THR A 211 -9.98 44.58 -49.33
C THR A 211 -9.68 44.23 -50.79
N LEU A 212 -9.89 42.96 -51.17
CA LEU A 212 -9.68 42.52 -52.55
C LEU A 212 -10.65 43.16 -53.54
N LYS A 213 -11.90 43.35 -53.13
CA LYS A 213 -12.92 43.99 -53.96
C LYS A 213 -12.54 45.45 -54.23
N HIS A 214 -12.16 46.18 -53.19
CA HIS A 214 -11.69 47.57 -53.34
C HIS A 214 -10.44 47.69 -54.21
N GLU A 215 -9.49 46.77 -54.08
CA GLU A 215 -8.27 46.81 -54.88
C GLU A 215 -8.54 46.54 -56.37
N LYS A 216 -9.44 45.60 -56.68
CA LYS A 216 -9.89 45.38 -58.07
C LYS A 216 -10.66 46.57 -58.62
N GLU A 217 -11.56 47.17 -57.85
CA GLU A 217 -12.32 48.35 -58.28
C GLU A 217 -11.39 49.54 -58.56
N ASN A 218 -10.36 49.75 -57.72
CA ASN A 218 -9.36 50.79 -57.94
C ASN A 218 -8.49 50.54 -59.18
N GLN A 219 -8.09 49.29 -59.44
CA GLN A 219 -7.33 48.94 -60.65
C GLN A 219 -8.17 49.16 -61.93
N ILE A 220 -9.46 48.85 -61.89
CA ILE A 220 -10.38 49.10 -63.00
C ILE A 220 -10.56 50.61 -63.23
N ALA A 221 -10.73 51.39 -62.17
CA ALA A 221 -10.84 52.85 -62.28
C ALA A 221 -9.58 53.50 -62.86
N ALA A 222 -8.39 53.05 -62.45
CA ALA A 222 -7.12 53.51 -63.01
C ALA A 222 -6.94 53.11 -64.48
N ALA A 223 -7.39 51.90 -64.87
CA ALA A 223 -7.37 51.47 -66.26
C ALA A 223 -8.31 52.29 -67.15
N LEU A 224 -9.49 52.67 -66.64
CA LEU A 224 -10.45 53.53 -67.36
C LEU A 224 -9.91 54.95 -67.58
N GLN A 225 -9.28 55.54 -66.55
CA GLN A 225 -8.63 56.86 -66.70
C GLN A 225 -7.51 56.86 -67.74
N ASN A 226 -6.71 55.78 -67.79
CA ASN A 226 -5.66 55.65 -68.81
C ASN A 226 -6.20 55.45 -70.23
N ILE A 227 -7.41 54.89 -70.39
CA ILE A 227 -8.07 54.75 -71.70
C ILE A 227 -8.64 56.10 -72.15
N GLU A 228 -9.27 56.86 -71.25
CA GLU A 228 -9.75 58.22 -71.56
C GLU A 228 -8.60 59.15 -71.96
N GLN A 229 -7.43 59.06 -71.31
CA GLN A 229 -6.25 59.86 -71.66
C GLN A 229 -5.58 59.50 -72.99
N ASN A 230 -5.89 58.35 -73.60
CA ASN A 230 -5.30 57.92 -74.88
C ASN A 230 -6.24 58.11 -76.09
N GLN A 231 -7.43 58.69 -75.89
CA GLN A 231 -8.39 58.98 -76.96
C GLN A 231 -8.44 60.47 -77.38
N ASP A 232 -7.69 61.34 -76.70
CA ASP A 232 -7.44 62.75 -77.06
C ASP A 232 -6.03 62.91 -77.66
#